data_AF-A0A5C5REA5-F1
#
_entry.id   AF-A0A5C5REA5-F1
#
_cell.length_a   1.000
_cell.length_b   1.000
_cell.length_c   1.000
_cell.angle_alpha   90.00
_cell.angle_beta   90.00
_cell.angle_gamma   90.00
#
_symmetry.space_group_name_H-M   'P 1'
#
loop_
_entity.id
_entity.type
_entity.pdbx_description
1 polymer ?
#
loop_
_entity_poly.entity_id
_entity_poly.type
_entity_poly.pdbx_seq_one_letter_code
_entity_poly.pdbx_strand_id
1 'polypeptide(L)'
;GSDTLEGLDVDVDLRWDLLIALVRCGVADEGDILVQEATDQTMTGQQNAAAARAAKADAAVKSAVWESILRDQSIANDTRWAMVSGFWAQVRTAPELYVPFVADYFASLDQVWADNTFHTAEDLVTLMFPQGLAGYVEGVDLVAQGNAWIDAHPEASAALVRILRERISVVERVLAAQGADA
;
A
#
# COMPACT_ATOMS: atom_id res chain seq x y z
N GLY A 1 -28.49 -5.41 3.22
CA GLY A 1 -29.76 -4.81 2.78
C GLY A 1 -30.09 -5.35 1.41
N SER A 2 -31.38 -5.45 1.06
CA SER A 2 -31.85 -5.94 -0.25
C SER A 2 -32.51 -4.84 -1.09
N ASP A 3 -32.44 -3.58 -0.63
CA ASP A 3 -33.08 -2.46 -1.32
C ASP A 3 -32.27 -2.05 -2.54
N THR A 4 -32.93 -2.01 -3.69
CA THR A 4 -32.37 -1.50 -4.94
C THR A 4 -32.61 0.00 -5.03
N LEU A 5 -31.56 0.79 -5.24
CA LEU A 5 -31.68 2.20 -5.60
C LEU A 5 -32.08 2.29 -7.08
N GLU A 6 -33.30 2.75 -7.37
CA GLU A 6 -33.74 2.94 -8.76
C GLU A 6 -32.76 3.85 -9.51
N GLY A 7 -32.24 3.37 -10.64
CA GLY A 7 -31.32 4.11 -11.52
C GLY A 7 -29.83 3.91 -11.26
N LEU A 8 -29.43 3.11 -10.27
CA LEU A 8 -28.04 2.71 -10.06
C LEU A 8 -27.88 1.20 -10.34
N ASP A 9 -27.37 0.87 -11.53
CA ASP A 9 -26.93 -0.50 -11.81
C ASP A 9 -25.63 -0.75 -11.05
N VAL A 10 -25.67 -1.66 -10.08
CA VAL A 10 -24.48 -2.04 -9.30
C VAL A 10 -23.79 -3.18 -10.04
N ASP A 11 -22.99 -2.78 -11.03
CA ASP A 11 -22.13 -3.68 -11.79
C ASP A 11 -21.05 -4.33 -10.92
N VAL A 12 -20.30 -5.26 -11.51
CA VAL A 12 -19.30 -6.07 -10.78
C VAL A 12 -18.19 -5.19 -10.19
N ASP A 13 -17.74 -4.17 -10.93
CA ASP A 13 -16.67 -3.28 -10.50
C ASP A 13 -17.14 -2.43 -9.32
N LEU A 14 -18.34 -1.85 -9.39
CA LEU A 14 -18.92 -1.08 -8.29
C LEU A 14 -19.17 -1.95 -7.04
N ARG A 15 -19.54 -3.23 -7.20
CA ARG A 15 -19.67 -4.15 -6.07
C ARG A 15 -18.34 -4.35 -5.35
N TRP A 16 -17.25 -4.51 -6.09
CA TRP A 16 -15.92 -4.63 -5.51
C TRP A 16 -15.48 -3.35 -4.81
N ASP A 17 -15.67 -2.18 -5.43
CA ASP A 17 -15.35 -0.89 -4.82
C ASP A 17 -16.09 -0.68 -3.50
N LEU A 18 -17.40 -0.95 -3.48
CA LEU A 18 -18.21 -0.86 -2.26
C LEU A 18 -17.74 -1.86 -1.20
N LEU A 19 -17.45 -3.11 -1.59
CA LEU A 19 -16.99 -4.13 -0.66
C LEU A 19 -15.63 -3.78 -0.04
N ILE A 20 -14.65 -3.36 -0.84
CA ILE A 20 -13.33 -2.94 -0.37
C ILE A 20 -13.48 -1.77 0.62
N ALA A 21 -14.36 -0.79 0.31
CA ALA A 21 -14.63 0.32 1.21
C ALA A 21 -15.28 -0.14 2.55
N LEU A 22 -16.20 -1.10 2.50
CA LEU A 22 -16.82 -1.66 3.70
C LEU A 22 -15.83 -2.46 4.55
N VAL A 23 -14.95 -3.25 3.94
CA VAL A 23 -13.87 -3.99 4.64
C VAL A 23 -12.89 -3.00 5.26
N ARG A 24 -12.52 -1.94 4.53
CA ARG A 24 -11.66 -0.85 5.02
C ARG A 24 -12.19 -0.22 6.30
N CYS A 25 -13.50 -0.04 6.38
CA CYS A 25 -14.21 0.53 7.53
C CYS A 25 -14.57 -0.51 8.61
N GLY A 26 -14.24 -1.79 8.43
CA GLY A 26 -14.56 -2.87 9.37
C GLY A 26 -16.04 -3.26 9.39
N VAL A 27 -16.80 -2.90 8.36
CA VAL A 27 -18.23 -3.21 8.24
C VAL A 27 -18.46 -4.56 7.55
N ALA A 28 -17.60 -4.93 6.60
CA ALA A 28 -17.61 -6.22 5.91
C ALA A 28 -16.40 -7.06 6.31
N ASP A 29 -16.51 -8.37 6.15
CA ASP A 29 -15.49 -9.34 6.56
C ASP A 29 -15.13 -10.37 5.47
N GLU A 30 -14.36 -11.40 5.85
CA GLU A 30 -13.92 -12.46 4.93
C GLU A 30 -15.09 -13.22 4.30
N GLY A 31 -16.21 -13.37 5.02
CA GLY A 31 -17.41 -14.01 4.49
C GLY A 31 -17.99 -13.24 3.32
N ASP A 32 -18.05 -11.91 3.42
CA ASP A 32 -18.54 -11.05 2.33
C ASP A 32 -17.60 -11.10 1.11
N ILE A 33 -16.27 -11.12 1.35
CA ILE A 33 -15.26 -11.27 0.30
C ILE A 33 -15.43 -12.59 -0.44
N LEU A 34 -15.58 -13.70 0.29
CA LEU A 34 -15.77 -15.03 -0.33
C LEU A 34 -17.04 -15.11 -1.16
N VAL A 35 -18.13 -14.48 -0.74
CA VAL A 35 -19.38 -14.44 -1.52
C VAL A 35 -19.20 -13.68 -2.84
N GLN A 36 -18.52 -12.54 -2.80
CA GLN A 36 -18.28 -11.75 -4.01
C GLN A 36 -17.25 -12.44 -4.93
N GLU A 37 -16.19 -13.02 -4.38
CA GLU A 37 -15.19 -13.80 -5.12
C GLU A 37 -15.80 -15.05 -5.79
N ALA A 38 -16.77 -15.69 -5.15
CA ALA A 38 -17.51 -16.80 -5.75
C ALA A 38 -18.43 -16.34 -6.91
N THR A 39 -18.87 -15.09 -6.89
CA THR A 39 -19.72 -14.47 -7.91
C THR A 39 -18.89 -13.99 -9.11
N ASP A 40 -17.70 -13.43 -8.85
CA ASP A 40 -16.75 -12.96 -9.86
C ASP A 40 -15.46 -13.82 -9.84
N GLN A 41 -15.50 -14.92 -10.60
CA GLN A 41 -14.39 -15.88 -10.71
C GLN A 41 -13.33 -15.46 -11.74
N THR A 42 -13.29 -14.18 -12.11
CA THR A 42 -12.28 -13.65 -13.03
C THR A 42 -10.95 -13.41 -12.31
N MET A 43 -9.89 -13.20 -13.08
CA MET A 43 -8.59 -12.80 -12.55
C MET A 43 -8.68 -11.44 -11.81
N THR A 44 -9.46 -10.49 -12.36
CA THR A 44 -9.71 -9.20 -11.72
C THR A 44 -10.51 -9.35 -10.43
N GLY A 45 -11.48 -10.27 -10.38
CA GLY A 45 -12.18 -10.62 -9.14
C GLY A 45 -11.25 -11.13 -8.04
N GLN A 46 -10.29 -12.00 -8.37
CA GLN A 46 -9.26 -12.47 -7.43
C GLN A 46 -8.34 -11.34 -6.95
N GLN A 47 -7.96 -10.42 -7.84
CA GLN A 47 -7.17 -9.23 -7.48
C GLN A 47 -7.95 -8.30 -6.53
N ASN A 48 -9.23 -8.05 -6.80
CA ASN A 48 -10.10 -7.26 -5.94
C ASN A 48 -10.31 -7.93 -4.58
N ALA A 49 -10.45 -9.26 -4.54
CA ALA A 49 -10.51 -10.00 -3.28
C ALA A 49 -9.21 -9.85 -2.47
N ALA A 50 -8.04 -9.93 -3.12
CA ALA A 50 -6.75 -9.69 -2.47
C ALA A 50 -6.62 -8.25 -1.94
N ALA A 51 -7.07 -7.26 -2.71
CA ALA A 51 -7.12 -5.85 -2.27
C ALA A 51 -8.06 -5.67 -1.07
N ALA A 52 -9.24 -6.27 -1.09
CA ALA A 52 -10.20 -6.21 0.01
C ALA A 52 -9.62 -6.79 1.31
N ARG A 53 -9.00 -7.98 1.24
CA ARG A 53 -8.32 -8.60 2.39
C ARG A 53 -7.20 -7.71 2.92
N ALA A 54 -6.37 -7.16 2.04
CA ALA A 54 -5.29 -6.25 2.41
C ALA A 54 -5.80 -4.93 3.01
N ALA A 55 -7.00 -4.50 2.62
CA ALA A 55 -7.69 -3.34 3.14
C ALA A 55 -8.27 -3.54 4.53
N LYS A 56 -8.12 -4.67 5.22
CA LYS A 56 -8.60 -4.77 6.61
C LYS A 56 -7.75 -3.90 7.57
N ALA A 57 -8.42 -3.11 8.42
CA ALA A 57 -7.78 -2.24 9.42
C ALA A 57 -7.33 -3.02 10.67
N ASP A 58 -6.45 -4.00 10.50
CA ASP A 58 -5.96 -4.87 11.57
C ASP A 58 -4.42 -4.99 11.49
N ALA A 59 -3.74 -4.87 12.64
CA ALA A 59 -2.28 -4.84 12.68
C ALA A 59 -1.63 -6.15 12.22
N ALA A 60 -2.23 -7.30 12.56
CA ALA A 60 -1.74 -8.60 12.11
C ALA A 60 -1.93 -8.76 10.59
N VAL A 61 -3.06 -8.27 10.06
CA VAL A 61 -3.28 -8.24 8.61
C VAL A 61 -2.25 -7.35 7.91
N LYS A 62 -1.99 -6.13 8.42
CA LYS A 62 -0.96 -5.27 7.82
C LYS A 62 0.41 -5.94 7.81
N SER A 63 0.81 -6.57 8.91
CA SER A 63 2.08 -7.29 8.97
C SER A 63 2.14 -8.45 7.97
N ALA A 64 1.09 -9.27 7.87
CA ALA A 64 1.06 -10.38 6.94
C ALA A 64 1.13 -9.91 5.47
N VAL A 65 0.36 -8.87 5.12
CA VAL A 65 0.33 -8.29 3.77
C VAL A 65 1.67 -7.68 3.41
N TRP A 66 2.30 -6.96 4.34
CA TRP A 66 3.64 -6.39 4.17
C TRP A 66 4.67 -7.46 3.80
N GLU A 67 4.73 -8.54 4.59
CA GLU A 67 5.63 -9.67 4.35
C GLU A 67 5.36 -10.33 3.00
N SER A 68 4.09 -10.57 2.66
CA SER A 68 3.73 -11.12 1.35
C SER A 68 4.15 -10.22 0.19
N ILE A 69 3.92 -8.92 0.27
CA ILE A 69 4.28 -7.97 -0.80
C ILE A 69 5.80 -7.95 -1.02
N LEU A 70 6.59 -7.88 0.05
CA LEU A 70 8.04 -7.73 -0.07
C LEU A 70 8.77 -9.05 -0.34
N ARG A 71 8.28 -10.18 0.18
CA ARG A 71 9.06 -11.42 0.27
C ARG A 71 8.46 -12.61 -0.47
N ASP A 72 7.16 -12.60 -0.79
CA ASP A 72 6.54 -13.72 -1.49
C ASP A 72 6.61 -13.55 -3.02
N GLN A 73 7.61 -14.20 -3.62
CA GLN A 73 7.84 -14.21 -5.06
C GLN A 73 6.85 -15.09 -5.84
N SER A 74 6.00 -15.87 -5.16
CA SER A 74 4.99 -16.70 -5.83
C SER A 74 3.73 -15.93 -6.22
N ILE A 75 3.50 -14.75 -5.62
CA ILE A 75 2.37 -13.89 -5.94
C ILE A 75 2.60 -13.21 -7.29
N ALA A 76 1.63 -13.34 -8.19
CA ALA A 76 1.64 -12.63 -9.47
C ALA A 76 1.66 -11.11 -9.25
N ASN A 77 2.45 -10.38 -10.04
CA ASN A 77 2.65 -8.94 -9.87
C ASN A 77 1.33 -8.15 -9.82
N ASP A 78 0.37 -8.43 -10.69
CA ASP A 78 -0.91 -7.72 -10.70
C ASP A 78 -1.69 -7.90 -9.38
N THR A 79 -1.69 -9.12 -8.83
CA THR A 79 -2.28 -9.40 -7.51
C THR A 79 -1.50 -8.69 -6.40
N ARG A 80 -0.16 -8.67 -6.49
CA ARG A 80 0.69 -7.92 -5.54
C ARG A 80 0.35 -6.43 -5.55
N TRP A 81 0.13 -5.82 -6.72
CA TRP A 81 -0.25 -4.41 -6.84
C TRP A 81 -1.65 -4.13 -6.28
N ALA A 82 -2.59 -5.05 -6.47
CA ALA A 82 -3.89 -4.98 -5.81
C ALA A 82 -3.75 -5.02 -4.28
N MET A 83 -2.89 -5.89 -3.74
CA MET A 83 -2.58 -5.94 -2.31
C MET A 83 -1.93 -4.64 -1.81
N VAL A 84 -1.03 -4.01 -2.58
CA VAL A 84 -0.43 -2.72 -2.21
C VAL A 84 -1.49 -1.63 -2.08
N SER A 85 -2.45 -1.56 -3.02
CA SER A 85 -3.59 -0.63 -2.95
C SER A 85 -4.40 -0.84 -1.66
N GLY A 86 -4.76 -2.09 -1.36
CA GLY A 86 -5.46 -2.45 -0.12
C GLY A 86 -4.65 -2.17 1.14
N PHE A 87 -3.35 -2.45 1.12
CA PHE A 87 -2.45 -2.22 2.26
C PHE A 87 -2.54 -0.77 2.71
N TRP A 88 -2.40 0.20 1.80
CA TRP A 88 -2.41 1.63 2.10
C TRP A 88 -3.80 2.24 2.34
N ALA A 89 -4.88 1.45 2.27
CA ALA A 89 -6.25 1.98 2.30
C ALA A 89 -6.54 2.90 3.49
N GLN A 90 -6.00 2.62 4.69
CA GLN A 90 -6.22 3.43 5.89
C GLN A 90 -5.15 4.47 6.19
N VAL A 91 -4.13 4.67 5.34
CA VAL A 91 -2.96 5.50 5.70
C VAL A 91 -3.32 6.92 6.12
N ARG A 92 -4.47 7.46 5.67
CA ARG A 92 -4.96 8.79 6.04
C ARG A 92 -5.92 8.82 7.23
N THR A 93 -6.56 7.70 7.54
CA THR A 93 -7.61 7.60 8.58
C THR A 93 -7.13 6.88 9.83
N ALA A 94 -6.08 6.06 9.73
CA ALA A 94 -5.41 5.39 10.84
C ALA A 94 -3.90 5.27 10.53
N PRO A 95 -3.17 6.39 10.36
CA PRO A 95 -1.76 6.39 9.98
C PRO A 95 -0.85 5.65 10.98
N GLU A 96 -1.23 5.56 12.25
CA GLU A 96 -0.49 4.90 13.32
C GLU A 96 -0.29 3.41 13.07
N LEU A 97 -1.21 2.76 12.34
CA LEU A 97 -1.09 1.35 11.95
C LEU A 97 0.13 1.07 11.06
N TYR A 98 0.68 2.11 10.41
CA TYR A 98 1.72 1.97 9.40
C TYR A 98 3.12 2.36 9.88
N VAL A 99 3.20 3.04 11.03
CA VAL A 99 4.48 3.49 11.62
C VAL A 99 5.48 2.35 11.79
N PRO A 100 5.10 1.12 12.23
CA PRO A 100 6.04 0.02 12.39
C PRO A 100 6.78 -0.36 11.10
N PHE A 101 6.18 -0.11 9.93
CA PHE A 101 6.76 -0.50 8.64
C PHE A 101 7.76 0.51 8.08
N VAL A 102 7.86 1.72 8.65
CA VAL A 102 8.79 2.74 8.14
C VAL A 102 10.24 2.29 8.30
N ALA A 103 10.61 1.76 9.47
CA ALA A 103 11.95 1.26 9.70
C ALA A 103 12.25 0.04 8.81
N ASP A 104 11.30 -0.89 8.68
CA ASP A 104 11.48 -2.09 7.86
C ASP A 104 11.54 -1.78 6.36
N TYR A 105 10.82 -0.74 5.90
CA TYR A 105 10.90 -0.25 4.52
C TYR A 105 12.35 0.05 4.15
N PHE A 106 13.00 0.95 4.91
CA PHE A 106 14.38 1.34 4.64
C PHE A 106 15.36 0.17 4.83
N ALA A 107 15.15 -0.67 5.85
CA ALA A 107 16.00 -1.84 6.08
C ALA A 107 15.91 -2.89 4.96
N SER A 108 14.79 -2.95 4.24
CA SER A 108 14.54 -3.95 3.20
C SER A 108 14.99 -3.51 1.79
N LEU A 109 15.36 -2.24 1.58
CA LEU A 109 15.60 -1.68 0.24
C LEU A 109 16.68 -2.42 -0.56
N ASP A 110 17.83 -2.71 0.05
CA ASP A 110 18.91 -3.41 -0.64
C ASP A 110 18.51 -4.82 -1.04
N GLN A 111 17.84 -5.54 -0.15
CA GLN A 111 17.37 -6.89 -0.41
C GLN A 111 16.30 -6.88 -1.52
N VAL A 112 15.32 -5.99 -1.43
CA VAL A 112 14.29 -5.82 -2.46
C VAL A 112 14.92 -5.55 -3.82
N TRP A 113 15.96 -4.70 -3.87
CA TRP A 113 16.65 -4.37 -5.11
C TRP A 113 17.46 -5.54 -5.68
N ALA A 114 18.09 -6.35 -4.82
CA ALA A 114 18.91 -7.49 -5.23
C ALA A 114 18.07 -8.70 -5.67
N ASP A 115 16.95 -8.96 -4.99
CA ASP A 115 16.16 -10.19 -5.14
C ASP A 115 15.13 -10.12 -6.28
N ASN A 116 14.90 -8.93 -6.84
CA ASN A 116 13.85 -8.69 -7.84
C ASN A 116 14.41 -8.26 -9.19
N THR A 117 13.62 -8.47 -10.26
CA THR A 117 13.90 -7.79 -11.53
C THR A 117 13.87 -6.28 -11.34
N PHE A 118 14.58 -5.54 -12.19
CA PHE A 118 14.62 -4.08 -12.11
C PHE A 118 13.22 -3.45 -12.04
N HIS A 119 12.29 -3.92 -12.89
CA HIS A 119 10.93 -3.38 -12.94
C HIS A 119 10.16 -3.66 -11.64
N THR A 120 10.21 -4.90 -11.14
CA THR A 120 9.56 -5.26 -9.86
C THR A 120 10.17 -4.51 -8.67
N ALA A 121 11.50 -4.35 -8.65
CA ALA A 121 12.20 -3.60 -7.60
C ALA A 121 11.80 -2.11 -7.64
N GLU A 122 11.79 -1.48 -8.82
CA GLU A 122 11.37 -0.10 -9.01
C GLU A 122 9.92 0.14 -8.52
N ASP A 123 9.00 -0.77 -8.89
CA ASP A 123 7.61 -0.69 -8.45
C ASP A 123 7.50 -0.88 -6.93
N LEU A 124 8.17 -1.87 -6.34
CA LEU A 124 8.15 -2.09 -4.88
C LEU A 124 8.68 -0.87 -4.13
N VAL A 125 9.85 -0.35 -4.51
CA VAL A 125 10.45 0.83 -3.85
C VAL A 125 9.52 2.03 -3.98
N THR A 126 8.89 2.23 -5.13
CA THR A 126 8.02 3.38 -5.39
C THR A 126 6.68 3.28 -4.66
N LEU A 127 6.00 2.13 -4.78
CA LEU A 127 4.65 1.92 -4.29
C LEU A 127 4.59 1.64 -2.79
N MET A 128 5.68 1.11 -2.20
CA MET A 128 5.77 0.88 -0.75
C MET A 128 6.43 2.03 0.02
N PHE A 129 6.86 3.10 -0.65
CA PHE A 129 7.37 4.28 0.04
C PHE A 129 6.25 4.89 0.92
N PRO A 130 6.47 5.09 2.23
CA PRO A 130 5.41 5.44 3.20
C PRO A 130 4.97 6.92 3.16
N GLN A 131 4.91 7.54 1.97
CA GLN A 131 4.59 8.97 1.77
C GLN A 131 3.27 9.42 2.42
N GLY A 132 2.31 8.51 2.58
CA GLY A 132 1.01 8.81 3.20
C GLY A 132 1.11 9.25 4.67
N LEU A 133 2.23 8.99 5.34
CA LEU A 133 2.48 9.35 6.73
C LEU A 133 3.06 10.77 6.89
N ALA A 134 3.53 11.39 5.81
CA ALA A 134 4.18 12.70 5.85
C ALA A 134 3.26 13.78 6.43
N GLY A 135 3.63 14.27 7.63
CA GLY A 135 2.88 15.30 8.35
C GLY A 135 1.63 14.81 9.08
N TYR A 136 1.36 13.50 9.10
CA TYR A 136 0.20 12.91 9.78
C TYR A 136 0.57 12.14 11.06
N VAL A 137 1.85 11.84 11.28
CA VAL A 137 2.31 11.14 12.49
C VAL A 137 3.52 11.84 13.09
N GLU A 138 3.45 12.11 14.39
CA GLU A 138 4.59 12.63 15.16
C GLU A 138 5.73 11.60 15.22
N GLY A 139 6.97 12.06 15.05
CA GLY A 139 8.16 11.21 15.10
C GLY A 139 8.48 10.46 13.80
N VAL A 140 7.65 10.58 12.75
CA VAL A 140 7.95 10.04 11.41
C VAL A 140 8.50 11.16 10.51
N ASP A 141 9.81 11.18 10.33
CA ASP A 141 10.48 12.08 9.38
C ASP A 141 11.04 11.28 8.19
N LEU A 142 10.25 11.20 7.11
CA LEU A 142 10.63 10.44 5.92
C LEU A 142 11.76 11.09 5.12
N VAL A 143 11.90 12.42 5.20
CA VAL A 143 12.97 13.16 4.52
C VAL A 143 14.29 12.85 5.20
N ALA A 144 14.35 12.99 6.52
CA ALA A 144 15.55 12.68 7.29
C ALA A 144 15.93 11.20 7.18
N GLN A 145 14.96 10.28 7.32
CA GLN A 145 15.23 8.84 7.21
C GLN A 145 15.71 8.44 5.81
N GLY A 146 15.10 8.99 4.76
CA GLY A 146 15.52 8.73 3.39
C GLY A 146 16.92 9.26 3.07
N ASN A 147 17.24 10.49 3.51
CA ASN A 147 18.59 11.05 3.34
C ASN A 147 19.63 10.26 4.15
N ALA A 148 19.32 9.89 5.39
CA ALA A 148 20.21 9.08 6.23
C ALA A 148 20.48 7.70 5.61
N TRP A 149 19.46 7.08 5.02
CA TRP A 149 19.65 5.83 4.29
C TRP A 149 20.58 6.03 3.09
N ILE A 150 20.36 7.04 2.26
CA ILE A 150 21.22 7.32 1.09
C ILE A 150 22.68 7.56 1.50
N ASP A 151 22.92 8.33 2.57
CA ASP A 151 24.27 8.63 3.05
C ASP A 151 24.99 7.39 3.62
N ALA A 152 24.23 6.45 4.19
CA ALA A 152 24.76 5.22 4.77
C ALA A 152 25.04 4.10 3.73
N HIS A 153 24.52 4.21 2.51
CA HIS A 153 24.64 3.18 1.46
C HIS A 153 25.32 3.72 0.19
N PRO A 154 26.60 4.13 0.25
CA PRO A 154 27.31 4.74 -0.89
C PRO A 154 27.49 3.77 -2.08
N GLU A 155 27.40 2.47 -1.86
CA GLU A 155 27.44 1.42 -2.88
C GLU A 155 26.07 1.07 -3.49
N ALA A 156 24.98 1.66 -2.99
CA ALA A 156 23.65 1.40 -3.53
C ALA A 156 23.57 1.77 -5.02
N SER A 157 22.73 1.04 -5.75
CA SER A 157 22.48 1.31 -7.17
C SER A 157 22.06 2.77 -7.40
N ALA A 158 22.66 3.43 -8.39
CA ALA A 158 22.29 4.80 -8.76
C ALA A 158 20.80 4.95 -9.11
N ALA A 159 20.18 3.90 -9.65
CA ALA A 159 18.74 3.90 -9.93
C ALA A 159 17.88 3.84 -8.66
N LEU A 160 18.28 3.05 -7.65
CA LEU A 160 17.62 3.00 -6.34
C LEU A 160 17.71 4.36 -5.64
N VAL A 161 18.91 4.94 -5.58
CA VAL A 161 19.14 6.27 -5.00
C VAL A 161 18.31 7.34 -5.72
N ARG A 162 18.20 7.28 -7.06
CA ARG A 162 17.35 8.18 -7.84
C ARG A 162 15.89 8.08 -7.40
N ILE A 163 15.32 6.87 -7.33
CA ILE A 163 13.91 6.66 -6.94
C ILE A 163 13.66 7.21 -5.53
N LEU A 164 14.55 6.93 -4.57
CA LEU A 164 14.42 7.45 -3.22
C LEU A 164 14.45 8.98 -3.17
N ARG A 165 15.38 9.62 -3.90
CA ARG A 165 15.43 11.09 -3.99
C ARG A 165 14.14 11.66 -4.58
N GLU A 166 13.58 11.01 -5.60
CA GLU A 166 12.29 11.42 -6.18
C GLU A 166 11.14 11.29 -5.17
N ARG A 167 11.10 10.19 -4.38
CA ARG A 167 10.09 10.00 -3.32
C ARG A 167 10.24 11.02 -2.19
N ILE A 168 11.48 11.29 -1.76
CA ILE A 168 11.79 12.34 -0.77
C ILE A 168 11.30 13.70 -1.27
N SER A 169 11.56 14.05 -2.54
CA SER A 169 11.08 15.29 -3.13
C SER A 169 9.55 15.40 -3.20
N VAL A 170 8.84 14.28 -3.36
CA VAL A 170 7.36 14.25 -3.23
C VAL A 170 6.96 14.61 -1.79
N VAL A 171 7.60 14.02 -0.78
CA VAL A 171 7.31 14.32 0.64
C VAL A 171 7.58 15.78 0.97
N GLU A 172 8.72 16.34 0.54
CA GLU A 172 9.05 17.75 0.77
C GLU A 172 7.96 18.69 0.25
N ARG A 173 7.43 18.40 -0.95
CA ARG A 173 6.33 19.18 -1.53
C ARG A 173 5.02 19.03 -0.75
N VAL A 174 4.71 17.83 -0.28
CA VAL A 174 3.52 17.57 0.56
C VAL A 174 3.60 18.36 1.86
N LEU A 175 4.74 18.34 2.53
CA LEU A 175 4.96 19.08 3.78
C LEU A 175 4.91 20.59 3.57
N ALA A 176 5.51 21.09 2.48
CA ALA A 176 5.46 22.52 2.14
C ALA A 176 4.03 23.01 1.87
N ALA A 177 3.21 22.21 1.18
CA ALA A 177 1.81 22.53 0.95
C ALA A 177 1.00 22.57 2.26
N GLN A 178 1.17 21.57 3.13
CA GLN A 178 0.50 21.53 4.44
C GLN A 178 0.86 22.73 5.31
N GLY A 179 2.13 23.15 5.31
CA GLY A 179 2.58 24.33 6.06
C GLY A 179 2.03 25.65 5.53
N ALA A 180 1.62 25.73 4.26
CA ALA A 180 1.01 26.92 3.67
C ALA A 180 -0.51 27.03 3.94
N ASP A 181 -1.17 25.90 4.18
CA ASP A 181 -2.61 25.82 4.49
C ASP A 181 -2.92 26.06 5.99
N ALA A 182 -1.90 26.03 6.86
CA ALA A 182 -1.99 26.21 8.32
C ALA A 182 -1.94 27.69 8.74
#